data_AF-A0A2A5G4N5-F1
#
_entry.id   AF-A0A2A5G4N5-F1
#
_cell.length_a   1.000
_cell.length_b   1.000
_cell.length_c   1.000
_cell.angle_alpha   90.00
_cell.angle_beta   90.00
_cell.angle_gamma   90.00
#
_symmetry.space_group_name_H-M   'P 1'
#
loop_
_entity.id
_entity.type
_entity.pdbx_description
1 polymer ?
#
loop_
_entity_poly.entity_id
_entity_poly.type
_entity_poly.pdbx_seq_one_letter_code
_entity_poly.pdbx_strand_id
1 'polypeptide(L)'
;MEEALKNPNDVYHLNLRKQKLTKFPKEIFELKNLNIINLSKNKIIEIPTEISQLQYLQKLNLSKNKLETLPKEIGELKALKHLKLGQNNIVYLPRHIGELTNLVYLDLWNNDLSTLPKEIGNLTNLKKLDLRMIQLNKQKQNHIKSLLPNTEIYFSNACNCD
;
A
#
# COMPACT_ATOMS: atom_id res chain seq x y z
N MET A 1 0.39 21.91 1.31
CA MET A 1 -0.26 21.70 0.01
C MET A 1 -0.14 22.98 -0.81
N GLU A 2 -0.67 24.10 -0.32
CA GLU A 2 -0.60 25.41 -1.01
C GLU A 2 0.79 25.77 -1.54
N GLU A 3 1.83 25.63 -0.73
CA GLU A 3 3.21 25.89 -1.17
C GLU A 3 3.68 24.95 -2.29
N ALA A 4 3.29 23.68 -2.24
CA ALA A 4 3.64 22.70 -3.27
C ALA A 4 2.97 23.03 -4.61
N LEU A 5 1.76 23.60 -4.57
CA LEU A 5 1.01 23.99 -5.76
C LEU A 5 1.53 25.29 -6.42
N LYS A 6 2.40 26.06 -5.75
CA LYS A 6 3.05 27.22 -6.39
C LYS A 6 4.01 26.81 -7.50
N ASN A 7 4.71 25.68 -7.33
CA ASN A 7 5.67 25.14 -8.29
C ASN A 7 5.48 23.62 -8.43
N PRO A 8 4.35 23.16 -9.01
CA PRO A 8 3.93 21.76 -8.96
C PRO A 8 4.91 20.79 -9.64
N ASN A 9 5.68 21.28 -10.63
CA ASN A 9 6.68 20.50 -11.35
C ASN A 9 7.97 20.27 -10.54
N ASP A 10 8.22 21.05 -9.47
CA ASP A 10 9.44 20.94 -8.66
C ASP A 10 9.24 20.09 -7.40
N VAL A 11 8.05 19.52 -7.23
CA VAL A 11 7.70 18.74 -6.05
C VAL A 11 7.89 17.24 -6.31
N TYR A 12 8.95 16.69 -5.73
CA TYR A 12 9.25 15.26 -5.80
C TYR A 12 8.77 14.51 -4.55
N HIS A 13 8.73 15.18 -3.40
CA HIS A 13 8.34 14.59 -2.12
C HIS A 13 7.24 15.40 -1.46
N LEU A 14 6.16 14.74 -1.05
CA LEU A 14 5.05 15.36 -0.35
C LEU A 14 4.76 14.65 0.97
N ASN A 15 4.80 15.42 2.06
CA ASN A 15 4.49 14.92 3.39
C ASN A 15 3.24 15.61 3.95
N LEU A 16 2.15 14.86 4.03
CA LEU A 16 0.87 15.25 4.61
C LEU A 16 0.50 14.32 5.77
N ARG A 17 1.50 13.86 6.52
CA ARG A 17 1.29 13.01 7.70
C ARG A 17 0.57 13.78 8.80
N LYS A 18 -0.39 13.13 9.48
CA LYS A 18 -1.09 13.66 10.67
C LYS A 18 -1.78 15.01 10.42
N GLN A 19 -2.42 15.14 9.27
CA GLN A 19 -3.18 16.33 8.87
C GLN A 19 -4.68 16.21 9.15
N LYS A 20 -5.12 15.12 9.79
CA LYS A 20 -6.53 14.80 10.07
C LYS A 20 -7.39 14.68 8.80
N LEU A 21 -6.78 14.43 7.64
CA LEU A 21 -7.47 14.31 6.35
C LEU A 21 -8.47 13.16 6.40
N THR A 22 -9.72 13.41 6.04
CA THR A 22 -10.77 12.37 5.90
C THR A 22 -10.92 11.86 4.48
N LYS A 23 -10.44 12.64 3.49
CA LYS A 23 -10.43 12.30 2.07
C LYS A 23 -9.00 12.40 1.53
N PHE A 24 -8.73 11.67 0.46
CA PHE A 24 -7.51 11.85 -0.30
C PHE A 24 -7.53 13.23 -0.99
N PRO A 25 -6.51 14.08 -0.81
CA PRO A 25 -6.50 15.42 -1.41
C PRO A 25 -6.21 15.31 -2.91
N LYS A 26 -7.17 15.72 -3.74
CA LYS A 26 -7.11 15.56 -5.20
C LYS A 26 -6.06 16.45 -5.85
N GLU A 27 -5.67 17.52 -5.20
CA GLU A 27 -4.64 18.46 -5.65
C GLU A 27 -3.26 17.78 -5.78
N ILE A 28 -3.06 16.62 -5.15
CA ILE A 28 -1.84 15.80 -5.33
C ILE A 28 -1.60 15.46 -6.80
N PHE A 29 -2.67 15.29 -7.60
CA PHE A 29 -2.55 14.87 -8.99
C PHE A 29 -2.00 15.96 -9.92
N GLU A 30 -1.94 17.21 -9.45
CA GLU A 30 -1.26 18.30 -10.15
C GLU A 30 0.27 18.19 -10.05
N LEU A 31 0.77 17.48 -9.03
CA LEU A 31 2.20 17.33 -8.73
C LEU A 31 2.80 16.14 -9.50
N LYS A 32 2.96 16.32 -10.82
CA LYS A 32 3.28 15.22 -11.76
C LYS A 32 4.61 14.51 -11.50
N ASN A 33 5.58 15.17 -10.85
CA ASN A 33 6.91 14.62 -10.59
C ASN A 33 7.06 13.93 -9.22
N LEU A 34 5.95 13.71 -8.51
CA LEU A 34 5.97 13.05 -7.21
C LEU A 34 6.56 11.64 -7.28
N ASN A 35 7.59 11.44 -6.46
CA ASN A 35 8.27 10.18 -6.24
C ASN A 35 7.91 9.57 -4.88
N ILE A 36 7.66 10.41 -3.87
CA ILE A 36 7.35 9.99 -2.50
C ILE A 36 6.13 10.74 -1.96
N ILE A 37 5.14 10.01 -1.49
CA ILE A 37 3.97 10.54 -0.78
C ILE A 37 3.87 9.90 0.60
N ASN A 38 3.75 10.74 1.63
CA ASN A 38 3.43 10.33 2.98
C ASN A 38 2.10 10.92 3.44
N LEU A 39 1.06 10.09 3.45
CA LEU A 39 -0.30 10.38 3.91
C LEU A 39 -0.61 9.64 5.23
N SER A 40 0.40 9.15 5.93
CA SER A 40 0.18 8.35 7.14
C SER A 40 -0.46 9.12 8.29
N LYS A 41 -1.11 8.40 9.22
CA LYS A 41 -1.78 8.97 10.41
C LYS A 41 -2.89 9.98 10.08
N ASN A 42 -3.67 9.71 9.04
CA ASN A 42 -4.87 10.48 8.71
C ASN A 42 -6.12 9.63 8.99
N LYS A 43 -7.25 10.00 8.38
CA LYS A 43 -8.54 9.31 8.49
C LYS A 43 -9.11 9.01 7.09
N ILE A 44 -8.23 8.84 6.09
CA ILE A 44 -8.60 8.63 4.69
C ILE A 44 -9.30 7.28 4.57
N ILE A 45 -10.47 7.27 3.93
CA ILE A 45 -11.31 6.07 3.76
C ILE A 45 -11.16 5.44 2.37
N GLU A 46 -10.72 6.21 1.37
CA GLU A 46 -10.59 5.75 -0.01
C GLU A 46 -9.41 6.41 -0.72
N ILE A 47 -8.88 5.72 -1.73
CA ILE A 47 -7.92 6.26 -2.70
C ILE A 47 -8.69 6.46 -4.01
N PRO A 48 -8.65 7.65 -4.61
CA PRO A 48 -9.38 7.94 -5.84
C PRO A 48 -8.65 7.31 -7.05
N THR A 49 -9.38 7.06 -8.14
CA THR A 49 -8.84 6.37 -9.33
C THR A 49 -7.75 7.18 -10.03
N GLU A 50 -7.78 8.50 -9.89
CA GLU A 50 -6.77 9.44 -10.37
C GLU A 50 -5.36 9.17 -9.78
N ILE A 51 -5.22 8.29 -8.78
CA ILE A 51 -3.90 7.82 -8.31
C ILE A 51 -3.04 7.30 -9.44
N SER A 52 -3.62 6.71 -10.49
CA SER A 52 -2.87 6.24 -11.65
C SER A 52 -2.13 7.35 -12.41
N GLN A 53 -2.46 8.63 -12.21
CA GLN A 53 -1.73 9.72 -12.85
C GLN A 53 -0.30 9.89 -12.30
N LEU A 54 0.01 9.33 -11.14
CA LEU A 54 1.31 9.48 -10.47
C LEU A 54 2.34 8.45 -10.96
N GLN A 55 2.67 8.50 -12.25
CA GLN A 55 3.49 7.50 -12.95
C GLN A 55 4.92 7.37 -12.41
N TYR A 56 5.45 8.38 -11.74
CA TYR A 56 6.80 8.38 -11.16
C TYR A 56 6.84 8.00 -9.67
N LEU A 57 5.68 7.68 -9.06
CA LEU A 57 5.59 7.41 -7.64
C LEU A 57 6.31 6.11 -7.27
N GLN A 58 7.35 6.20 -6.44
CA GLN A 58 8.12 5.05 -5.98
C GLN A 58 7.78 4.65 -4.55
N LYS A 59 7.31 5.58 -3.72
CA LYS A 59 6.96 5.30 -2.31
C LYS A 59 5.63 5.94 -1.94
N LEU A 60 4.68 5.12 -1.55
CA LEU A 60 3.37 5.54 -1.04
C LEU A 60 3.18 5.02 0.38
N ASN A 61 3.05 5.94 1.33
CA ASN A 61 2.75 5.61 2.72
C ASN A 61 1.36 6.10 3.12
N LEU A 62 0.45 5.14 3.33
CA LEU A 62 -0.93 5.32 3.75
C LEU A 62 -1.22 4.64 5.09
N SER A 63 -0.18 4.25 5.84
CA SER A 63 -0.36 3.58 7.15
C SER A 63 -1.14 4.45 8.14
N LYS A 64 -1.90 3.83 9.06
CA LYS A 64 -2.71 4.54 10.05
C LYS A 64 -3.76 5.45 9.38
N ASN A 65 -4.59 4.85 8.52
CA ASN A 65 -5.76 5.47 7.90
C ASN A 65 -7.00 4.57 8.17
N LYS A 66 -8.05 4.69 7.36
CA LYS A 66 -9.29 3.93 7.48
C LYS A 66 -9.68 3.26 6.16
N LEU A 67 -8.69 2.90 5.34
CA LEU A 67 -8.94 2.28 4.03
C LEU A 67 -9.55 0.88 4.23
N GLU A 68 -10.60 0.56 3.48
CA GLU A 68 -11.22 -0.77 3.46
C GLU A 68 -10.77 -1.63 2.26
N THR A 69 -10.29 -0.96 1.20
CA THR A 69 -9.76 -1.61 -0.02
C THR A 69 -8.84 -0.63 -0.78
N LEU A 70 -8.32 -1.07 -1.92
CA LEU A 70 -7.59 -0.25 -2.90
C LEU A 70 -8.35 -0.22 -4.23
N PRO A 71 -8.30 0.89 -5.00
CA PRO A 71 -8.82 0.94 -6.37
C PRO A 71 -7.99 0.03 -7.28
N LYS A 72 -8.56 -0.42 -8.41
CA LYS A 72 -7.83 -1.26 -9.38
C LYS A 72 -6.63 -0.51 -9.99
N GLU A 73 -6.76 0.81 -10.10
CA GLU A 73 -5.79 1.77 -10.62
C GLU A 73 -4.49 1.80 -9.81
N ILE A 74 -4.47 1.22 -8.60
CA ILE A 74 -3.22 1.01 -7.87
C ILE A 74 -2.22 0.19 -8.70
N GLY A 75 -2.71 -0.75 -9.50
CA GLY A 75 -1.88 -1.60 -10.38
C GLY A 75 -1.15 -0.82 -11.47
N GLU A 76 -1.60 0.40 -11.79
CA GLU A 76 -1.02 1.26 -12.83
C GLU A 76 0.24 2.01 -12.37
N LEU A 77 0.55 2.00 -11.06
CA LEU A 77 1.74 2.63 -10.50
C LEU A 77 3.00 1.81 -10.77
N LYS A 78 3.42 1.73 -12.03
CA LYS A 78 4.52 0.84 -12.47
C LYS A 78 5.88 1.19 -11.86
N ALA A 79 6.09 2.41 -11.38
CA ALA A 79 7.31 2.81 -10.67
C ALA A 79 7.33 2.47 -9.17
N LEU A 80 6.20 2.00 -8.60
CA LEU A 80 6.04 1.85 -7.16
C LEU A 80 6.93 0.72 -6.61
N LYS A 81 7.77 1.07 -5.63
CA LYS A 81 8.69 0.15 -4.96
C LYS A 81 8.29 -0.14 -3.52
N HIS A 82 7.64 0.82 -2.85
CA HIS A 82 7.25 0.68 -1.45
C HIS A 82 5.80 1.13 -1.27
N LEU A 83 4.96 0.22 -0.80
CA LEU A 83 3.57 0.49 -0.47
C LEU A 83 3.35 0.15 1.01
N LYS A 84 3.02 1.16 1.82
CA LYS A 84 2.72 0.98 3.24
C LYS A 84 1.25 1.22 3.52
N LEU A 85 0.57 0.18 3.99
CA LEU A 85 -0.87 0.15 4.27
C LEU A 85 -1.16 -0.35 5.70
N GLY A 86 -0.14 -0.56 6.53
CA GLY A 86 -0.35 -1.07 7.88
C GLY A 86 -1.25 -0.16 8.74
N GLN A 87 -2.06 -0.77 9.61
CA GLN A 87 -3.09 -0.09 10.42
C GLN A 87 -4.10 0.66 9.56
N ASN A 88 -4.81 -0.11 8.72
CA ASN A 88 -6.03 0.29 8.05
C ASN A 88 -7.11 -0.75 8.38
N ASN A 89 -8.26 -0.68 7.69
CA ASN A 89 -9.37 -1.63 7.84
C ASN A 89 -9.51 -2.50 6.58
N ILE A 90 -8.40 -2.80 5.89
CA ILE A 90 -8.47 -3.42 4.56
C ILE A 90 -8.98 -4.85 4.70
N VAL A 91 -10.08 -5.16 4.02
CA VAL A 91 -10.74 -6.49 4.08
C VAL A 91 -10.29 -7.39 2.93
N TYR A 92 -9.93 -6.80 1.78
CA TYR A 92 -9.40 -7.49 0.61
C TYR A 92 -8.48 -6.59 -0.21
N LEU A 93 -7.60 -7.18 -1.01
CA LEU A 93 -6.83 -6.48 -2.04
C LEU A 93 -7.43 -6.77 -3.42
N PRO A 94 -7.48 -5.78 -4.33
CA PRO A 94 -7.85 -6.05 -5.72
C PRO A 94 -6.81 -6.95 -6.40
N ARG A 95 -7.23 -7.79 -7.36
CA ARG A 95 -6.30 -8.63 -8.15
C ARG A 95 -5.17 -7.82 -8.82
N HIS A 96 -5.46 -6.56 -9.15
CA HIS A 96 -4.54 -5.62 -9.79
C HIS A 96 -3.33 -5.27 -8.90
N ILE A 97 -3.33 -5.64 -7.62
CA ILE A 97 -2.12 -5.57 -6.78
C ILE A 97 -0.95 -6.32 -7.43
N GLY A 98 -1.22 -7.45 -8.12
CA GLY A 98 -0.22 -8.24 -8.82
C GLY A 98 0.44 -7.54 -10.01
N GLU A 99 -0.07 -6.37 -10.42
CA GLU A 99 0.50 -5.60 -11.53
C GLU A 99 1.64 -4.66 -11.10
N LEU A 100 1.86 -4.51 -9.78
CA LEU A 100 2.95 -3.74 -9.20
C LEU A 100 4.28 -4.51 -9.28
N THR A 101 4.70 -4.88 -10.48
CA THR A 101 5.84 -5.80 -10.70
C THR A 101 7.18 -5.26 -10.18
N ASN A 102 7.32 -3.94 -9.95
CA ASN A 102 8.50 -3.31 -9.34
C ASN A 102 8.43 -3.18 -7.81
N LEU A 103 7.37 -3.69 -7.17
CA LEU A 103 7.19 -3.57 -5.72
C LEU A 103 8.22 -4.41 -4.98
N VAL A 104 8.92 -3.78 -4.04
CA VAL A 104 9.98 -4.39 -3.22
C VAL A 104 9.51 -4.63 -1.78
N TYR A 105 8.67 -3.72 -1.27
CA TYR A 105 8.15 -3.76 0.09
C TYR A 105 6.64 -3.51 0.10
N LEU A 106 5.89 -4.44 0.69
CA LEU A 106 4.47 -4.32 0.95
C LEU A 106 4.18 -4.53 2.44
N ASP A 107 3.60 -3.51 3.07
CA ASP A 107 3.19 -3.57 4.47
C ASP A 107 1.67 -3.56 4.58
N LEU A 108 1.12 -4.66 5.09
CA LEU A 108 -0.31 -4.86 5.37
C LEU A 108 -0.55 -5.10 6.86
N TRP A 109 0.44 -4.86 7.72
CA TRP A 109 0.37 -5.14 9.15
C TRP A 109 -0.90 -4.57 9.77
N ASN A 110 -1.62 -5.37 10.57
CA ASN A 110 -2.81 -4.95 11.30
C ASN A 110 -3.89 -4.36 10.36
N ASN A 111 -4.49 -5.24 9.57
CA ASN A 111 -5.64 -5.02 8.71
C ASN A 111 -6.62 -6.20 8.89
N ASP A 112 -7.85 -6.05 8.42
CA ASP A 112 -8.93 -7.06 8.53
C ASP A 112 -8.92 -8.10 7.39
N LEU A 113 -7.76 -8.30 6.75
CA LEU A 113 -7.59 -9.25 5.67
C LEU A 113 -7.82 -10.68 6.15
N SER A 114 -8.53 -11.47 5.37
CA SER A 114 -8.68 -12.91 5.61
C SER A 114 -8.00 -13.78 4.56
N THR A 115 -7.54 -13.19 3.45
CA THR A 115 -6.79 -13.85 2.36
C THR A 115 -6.03 -12.80 1.55
N LEU A 116 -5.15 -13.26 0.66
CA LEU A 116 -4.59 -12.44 -0.43
C LEU A 116 -5.10 -12.98 -1.78
N PRO A 117 -5.22 -12.15 -2.83
CA PRO A 117 -5.48 -12.62 -4.19
C PRO A 117 -4.31 -13.47 -4.69
N LYS A 118 -4.58 -14.48 -5.54
CA LYS A 118 -3.52 -15.33 -6.12
C LYS A 118 -2.49 -14.53 -6.93
N GLU A 119 -2.93 -13.41 -7.50
CA GLU A 119 -2.12 -12.48 -8.27
C GLU A 119 -1.01 -11.83 -7.44
N ILE A 120 -1.02 -11.94 -6.11
CA ILE A 120 0.11 -11.54 -5.28
C ILE A 120 1.41 -12.27 -5.71
N GLY A 121 1.31 -13.48 -6.25
CA GLY A 121 2.45 -14.22 -6.79
C GLY A 121 3.11 -13.59 -8.02
N ASN A 122 2.45 -12.61 -8.67
CA ASN A 122 3.03 -11.85 -9.78
C ASN A 122 4.05 -10.79 -9.31
N LEU A 123 4.14 -10.53 -8.00
CA LEU A 123 5.07 -9.58 -7.41
C LEU A 123 6.49 -10.16 -7.33
N THR A 124 7.09 -10.46 -8.48
CA THR A 124 8.36 -11.17 -8.60
C THR A 124 9.56 -10.44 -7.97
N ASN A 125 9.48 -9.11 -7.78
CA ASN A 125 10.50 -8.31 -7.12
C ASN A 125 10.26 -8.08 -5.61
N LEU A 126 9.18 -8.64 -5.05
CA LEU A 126 8.82 -8.39 -3.65
C LEU A 126 9.78 -9.11 -2.72
N LYS A 127 10.53 -8.32 -1.95
CA LYS A 127 11.52 -8.84 -0.99
C LYS A 127 10.92 -9.03 0.38
N LYS A 128 9.97 -8.17 0.76
CA LYS A 128 9.40 -8.13 2.12
C LYS A 128 7.90 -7.92 2.07
N LEU A 129 7.18 -8.77 2.79
CA LEU A 129 5.75 -8.70 2.96
C LEU A 129 5.39 -8.81 4.45
N ASP A 130 4.78 -7.77 5.01
CA ASP A 130 4.33 -7.77 6.40
C ASP A 130 2.84 -8.09 6.49
N LEU A 131 2.52 -9.23 7.09
CA LEU A 131 1.16 -9.75 7.34
C LEU A 131 0.91 -9.97 8.84
N ARG A 132 1.73 -9.38 9.71
CA ARG A 132 1.52 -9.47 11.16
C ARG A 132 0.17 -8.87 11.52
N MET A 133 -0.46 -9.40 12.56
CA MET A 133 -1.79 -9.00 13.04
C MET A 133 -2.90 -9.10 11.97
N ILE A 134 -2.77 -10.03 11.01
CA ILE A 134 -3.83 -10.42 10.08
C ILE A 134 -4.34 -11.82 10.48
N GLN A 135 -5.64 -12.07 10.33
CA GLN A 135 -6.30 -13.33 10.71
C GLN A 135 -6.10 -14.45 9.65
N LEU A 136 -4.85 -14.93 9.49
CA LEU A 136 -4.50 -16.01 8.56
C LEU A 136 -4.20 -17.32 9.30
N ASN A 137 -4.96 -18.37 9.01
CA ASN A 137 -4.67 -19.73 9.48
C ASN A 137 -3.43 -20.34 8.77
N LYS A 138 -2.88 -21.42 9.33
CA LYS A 138 -1.65 -22.07 8.83
C LYS A 138 -1.74 -22.49 7.35
N GLN A 139 -2.90 -22.95 6.89
CA GLN A 139 -3.12 -23.33 5.49
C GLN A 139 -2.97 -22.14 4.55
N LYS A 140 -3.62 -21.01 4.88
CA LYS A 140 -3.51 -19.77 4.11
C LYS A 140 -2.09 -19.21 4.12
N GLN A 141 -1.41 -19.26 5.26
CA GLN A 141 0.00 -18.86 5.35
C GLN A 141 0.88 -19.70 4.41
N ASN A 142 0.71 -21.03 4.40
CA ASN A 142 1.44 -21.92 3.49
C ASN A 142 1.12 -21.63 2.02
N HIS A 143 -0.13 -21.36 1.69
CA HIS A 143 -0.52 -20.98 0.33
C HIS A 143 0.17 -19.67 -0.11
N ILE A 144 0.17 -18.65 0.75
CA ILE A 144 0.87 -17.39 0.45
C ILE A 144 2.38 -17.61 0.27
N LYS A 145 3.00 -18.44 1.13
CA LYS A 145 4.42 -18.82 0.96
C LYS A 145 4.68 -19.51 -0.38
N SER A 146 3.78 -20.37 -0.85
CA SER A 146 3.92 -21.02 -2.16
C SER A 146 3.81 -20.05 -3.34
N LEU A 147 3.05 -18.96 -3.19
CA LEU A 147 2.93 -17.92 -4.22
C LEU A 147 4.16 -17.00 -4.26
N LEU A 148 4.87 -16.85 -3.13
CA LEU A 148 5.97 -15.92 -2.94
C LEU A 148 7.19 -16.62 -2.30
N PRO A 149 7.80 -17.62 -2.97
CA PRO A 149 8.84 -18.45 -2.38
C PRO A 149 10.14 -17.69 -2.06
N ASN A 150 10.37 -16.54 -2.71
CA ASN A 150 11.58 -15.71 -2.55
C ASN A 150 11.35 -14.45 -1.70
N THR A 151 10.20 -14.34 -1.02
CA THR A 151 9.83 -13.17 -0.23
C THR A 151 9.97 -13.47 1.27
N GLU A 152 10.59 -12.54 2.01
CA GLU A 152 10.57 -12.56 3.47
C GLU A 152 9.18 -12.14 3.96
N ILE A 153 8.40 -13.11 4.44
CA ILE A 153 7.01 -12.89 4.88
C ILE A 153 6.94 -12.92 6.42
N TYR A 154 6.49 -11.82 7.00
CA TYR A 154 6.26 -11.71 8.44
C TYR A 154 4.80 -12.04 8.75
N PHE A 155 4.53 -13.22 9.30
CA PHE A 155 3.24 -13.54 9.91
C PHE A 155 3.23 -13.16 11.39
N SER A 156 2.05 -13.05 12.00
CA SER A 156 1.98 -13.10 13.46
C SER A 156 2.66 -14.38 13.92
N ASN A 157 3.60 -14.28 14.86
CA ASN A 157 3.97 -15.46 15.63
C ASN A 157 2.67 -16.00 16.21
N ALA A 158 2.44 -17.31 16.11
CA ALA A 158 1.43 -17.92 16.95
C ALA A 158 1.75 -17.46 18.38
N CYS A 159 0.82 -16.76 19.02
CA CYS A 159 0.89 -16.62 20.45
C CYS A 159 0.82 -18.06 20.99
N ASN A 160 1.97 -18.64 21.31
CA ASN A 160 2.04 -19.66 22.34
C ASN A 160 1.75 -18.89 23.63
N CYS A 161 0.46 -18.66 23.90
CA CYS A 161 0.03 -18.40 25.26
C CYS A 161 -0.01 -19.79 25.91
N ASP A 162 1.04 -20.10 26.66
CA ASP A 162 0.96 -21.10 27.73
C ASP A 162 0.05 -20.56 28.85
#